data_AF-A0A925UWQ7-F1
#
_entry.id   AF-A0A925UWQ7-F1
#
_cell.length_a   1.000
_cell.length_b   1.000
_cell.length_c   1.000
_cell.angle_alpha   90.00
_cell.angle_beta   90.00
_cell.angle_gamma   90.00
#
_symmetry.space_group_name_H-M   'P 1'
#
loop_
_entity.id
_entity.type
_entity.pdbx_description
1 polymer ?
#
loop_
_entity_poly.entity_id
_entity_poly.type
_entity_poly.pdbx_seq_one_letter_code
_entity_poly.pdbx_strand_id
1 'polypeptide(L)'
;IPTTEEAERFHRERDSKFSTREAVLQLLEQNQAAYFDWLDDLTPERLDSPMNLPFGMGAMPTSIGIAVMSTHLMWHTAQINYIQTVYGDHDWHL
;
A
#
# COMPACT_ATOMS: atom_id res chain seq x y z
N ILE A 1 12.39 -14.28 9.00
CA ILE A 1 11.39 -13.22 9.21
C ILE A 1 12.13 -12.13 9.98
N PRO A 2 12.19 -10.89 9.46
CA PRO A 2 12.85 -9.78 10.16
C PRO A 2 12.13 -9.49 11.48
N THR A 3 12.86 -8.97 12.46
CA THR A 3 12.26 -8.50 13.72
C THR A 3 11.43 -7.23 13.47
N THR A 4 10.54 -6.87 14.39
CA THR A 4 9.78 -5.61 14.32
C THR A 4 10.70 -4.40 14.21
N GLU A 5 11.80 -4.37 14.96
CA GLU A 5 12.77 -3.27 14.93
C GLU A 5 13.52 -3.18 13.59
N GLU A 6 13.84 -4.33 12.97
CA GLU A 6 14.44 -4.37 11.63
C GLU A 6 13.47 -3.84 10.57
N ALA A 7 12.19 -4.24 10.65
CA ALA A 7 11.16 -3.74 9.76
C ALA A 7 10.95 -2.23 9.96
N GLU A 8 10.83 -1.74 11.20
CA GLU A 8 10.66 -0.31 11.48
C GLU A 8 11.84 0.52 10.96
N ARG A 9 13.08 0.06 11.18
CA ARG A 9 14.27 0.76 10.68
C ARG A 9 14.26 0.83 9.15
N PHE A 10 13.94 -0.28 8.47
CA PHE A 10 13.82 -0.30 7.02
C PHE A 10 12.78 0.71 6.51
N HIS A 11 11.58 0.74 7.12
CA HIS A 11 10.54 1.69 6.72
C HIS A 11 10.99 3.13 6.97
N ARG A 12 11.53 3.45 8.15
CA ARG A 12 12.03 4.81 8.47
C ARG A 12 13.10 5.29 7.50
N GLU A 13 14.09 4.43 7.19
CA GLU A 13 15.16 4.78 6.24
C GLU A 13 14.60 5.04 4.84
N ARG A 14 13.66 4.21 4.36
CA ARG A 14 13.02 4.39 3.06
C ARG A 14 12.14 5.64 3.03
N ASP A 15 11.29 5.80 4.02
CA ASP A 15 10.28 6.86 4.10
C ASP A 15 10.94 8.23 4.31
N SER A 16 12.13 8.29 4.94
CA SER A 16 12.91 9.53 5.09
C SER A 16 13.29 10.20 3.76
N LYS A 17 13.25 9.46 2.65
CA LYS A 17 13.54 9.98 1.30
C LYS A 17 12.38 10.79 0.71
N PHE A 18 11.18 10.69 1.29
CA PHE A 18 9.96 11.33 0.79
C PHE A 18 9.53 12.45 1.75
N SER A 19 10.25 13.56 1.71
CA SER A 19 10.05 14.69 2.64
C SER A 19 9.18 15.82 2.09
N THR A 20 8.60 15.66 0.90
CA THR A 20 7.73 16.67 0.26
C THR A 20 6.43 16.04 -0.22
N ARG A 21 5.35 16.83 -0.25
CA ARG A 21 4.04 16.38 -0.74
C ARG A 21 4.13 15.94 -2.20
N GLU A 22 4.85 16.70 -3.01
CA GLU A 22 5.02 16.46 -4.44
C GLU A 22 5.73 15.13 -4.71
N ALA A 23 6.78 14.82 -3.94
CA ALA A 23 7.49 13.55 -4.06
C ALA A 23 6.59 12.35 -3.67
N VAL A 24 5.75 12.51 -2.65
CA VAL A 24 4.81 11.46 -2.24
C VAL A 24 3.70 11.27 -3.28
N LEU A 25 3.16 12.36 -3.85
CA LEU A 25 2.16 12.29 -4.93
C LEU A 25 2.72 11.58 -6.15
N GLN A 26 3.94 11.92 -6.56
CA GLN A 26 4.60 11.26 -7.68
C GLN A 26 4.82 9.76 -7.40
N LEU A 27 5.20 9.39 -6.18
CA LEU A 27 5.34 7.99 -5.79
C LEU A 27 4.00 7.24 -5.86
N LEU A 28 2.90 7.87 -5.42
CA LEU A 28 1.56 7.28 -5.50
C LEU A 28 1.15 7.03 -6.95
N GLU A 29 1.36 8.00 -7.85
CA GLU A 29 1.07 7.86 -9.27
C GLU A 29 1.89 6.73 -9.92
N GLN A 30 3.18 6.65 -9.60
CA GLN A 30 4.06 5.57 -10.08
C GLN A 30 3.59 4.19 -9.61
N ASN A 31 3.26 4.06 -8.32
CA ASN A 31 2.79 2.81 -7.76
C ASN A 31 1.42 2.41 -8.32
N GLN A 32 0.53 3.37 -8.55
CA GLN A 32 -0.78 3.13 -9.17
C GLN A 32 -0.62 2.63 -10.61
N ALA A 33 0.23 3.28 -11.41
CA ALA A 33 0.49 2.85 -12.78
C ALA A 33 1.06 1.43 -12.82
N ALA A 34 2.09 1.15 -11.99
CA ALA A 34 2.67 -0.19 -11.90
C ALA A 34 1.66 -1.25 -11.42
N TYR A 35 0.73 -0.89 -10.55
CA TYR A 35 -0.33 -1.77 -10.10
C TYR A 35 -1.33 -2.09 -11.22
N PHE A 36 -1.72 -1.10 -12.02
CA PHE A 36 -2.59 -1.32 -13.19
C PHE A 36 -1.91 -2.14 -14.26
N ASP A 37 -0.64 -1.85 -14.59
CA ASP A 37 0.14 -2.68 -15.51
C ASP A 37 0.21 -4.14 -15.03
N TRP A 38 0.39 -4.34 -13.72
CA TRP A 38 0.38 -5.68 -13.13
C TRP A 38 -0.98 -6.37 -13.26
N LEU A 39 -2.09 -5.66 -13.05
CA LEU A 39 -3.45 -6.20 -13.23
C LEU A 39 -3.71 -6.59 -14.69
N ASP A 40 -3.29 -5.77 -15.64
CA ASP A 40 -3.48 -6.01 -17.08
C ASP A 40 -2.69 -7.23 -17.58
N ASP A 41 -1.60 -7.60 -16.90
CA ASP A 41 -0.75 -8.75 -17.21
C ASP A 41 -1.17 -10.05 -16.45
N LEU A 42 -2.28 -10.02 -15.71
CA LEU A 42 -2.79 -11.21 -15.03
C LEU A 42 -3.49 -12.17 -16.00
N THR A 43 -2.95 -13.38 -16.10
CA THR A 43 -3.61 -14.51 -16.76
C THR A 43 -4.38 -15.35 -15.73
N PRO A 44 -5.33 -16.20 -16.15
CA PRO A 44 -6.01 -17.14 -15.26
C PRO A 44 -5.03 -17.98 -14.41
N GLU A 45 -3.94 -18.47 -15.02
CA GLU A 45 -2.93 -19.28 -14.33
C GLU A 45 -2.20 -18.49 -13.24
N ARG A 46 -1.97 -17.19 -13.46
CA ARG A 46 -1.35 -16.30 -12.47
C ARG A 46 -2.30 -15.95 -11.33
N LEU A 47 -3.60 -15.82 -11.61
CA LEU A 47 -4.63 -15.62 -10.61
C LEU A 47 -4.74 -16.80 -9.65
N ASP A 48 -4.58 -18.03 -10.18
CA ASP A 48 -4.62 -19.27 -9.39
C ASP A 48 -3.30 -19.58 -8.66
N SER A 49 -2.21 -18.90 -9.05
CA SER A 49 -0.91 -19.06 -8.40
C SER A 49 -0.81 -18.19 -7.14
N PRO A 50 -0.25 -18.71 -6.02
CA PRO A 50 -0.06 -17.90 -4.82
C PRO A 50 1.07 -16.88 -5.02
N MET A 51 0.87 -15.66 -4.54
CA MET A 51 1.91 -14.63 -4.48
C MET A 51 2.68 -14.69 -3.16
N ASN A 52 3.99 -14.48 -3.19
CA ASN A 52 4.80 -14.40 -1.98
C ASN A 52 4.61 -13.03 -1.31
N LEU A 53 4.32 -13.05 -0.01
CA LEU A 53 4.21 -11.84 0.80
C LEU A 53 5.62 -11.37 1.23
N PRO A 54 5.81 -10.05 1.41
CA PRO A 54 7.09 -9.52 1.86
C PRO A 54 7.44 -10.01 3.26
N PHE A 55 8.69 -9.80 3.67
CA PHE A 55 9.20 -10.08 5.02
C PHE A 55 9.07 -11.55 5.48
N GLY A 56 8.90 -12.49 4.54
CA GLY A 56 8.75 -13.90 4.87
C GLY A 56 7.40 -14.22 5.54
N MET A 57 6.36 -13.43 5.27
CA MET A 57 5.00 -13.64 5.77
C MET A 57 4.26 -14.80 5.07
N GLY A 58 4.97 -15.64 4.32
CA GLY A 58 4.41 -16.75 3.57
C GLY A 58 3.88 -16.32 2.21
N ALA A 59 2.83 -16.99 1.75
CA ALA A 59 2.19 -16.74 0.47
C ALA A 59 0.68 -16.58 0.63
N MET A 60 0.08 -15.84 -0.30
CA MET A 60 -1.34 -15.51 -0.33
C MET A 60 -1.92 -15.84 -1.71
N PRO A 61 -3.16 -16.33 -1.82
CA PRO A 61 -3.84 -16.46 -3.11
C PRO A 61 -3.87 -15.10 -3.84
N THR A 62 -3.42 -15.05 -5.09
CA THR A 62 -3.36 -13.79 -5.85
C THR A 62 -4.73 -13.11 -5.98
N SER A 63 -5.81 -13.90 -6.07
CA SER A 63 -7.19 -13.42 -6.05
C SER A 63 -7.55 -12.60 -4.79
N ILE A 64 -6.99 -12.94 -3.63
CA ILE A 64 -7.12 -12.15 -2.39
C ILE A 64 -6.17 -10.95 -2.46
N GLY A 65 -4.96 -11.14 -2.95
CA GLY A 65 -3.92 -10.11 -3.09
C GLY A 65 -4.39 -8.85 -3.83
N ILE A 66 -5.19 -9.01 -4.88
CA ILE A 66 -5.78 -7.90 -5.65
C ILE A 66 -6.59 -6.95 -4.76
N ALA A 67 -7.33 -7.47 -3.77
CA ALA A 67 -8.16 -6.65 -2.89
C ALA A 67 -7.38 -6.00 -1.73
N VAL A 68 -6.14 -6.45 -1.47
CA VAL A 68 -5.36 -5.97 -0.33
C VAL A 68 -5.07 -4.49 -0.48
N MET A 69 -4.61 -4.03 -1.64
CA MET A 69 -4.20 -2.63 -1.82
C MET A 69 -5.37 -1.65 -1.70
N SER A 70 -6.52 -1.96 -2.32
CA SER A 70 -7.71 -1.10 -2.23
C SER A 70 -8.22 -1.01 -0.78
N THR A 71 -8.29 -2.15 -0.09
CA THR A 71 -8.72 -2.19 1.31
C THR A 71 -7.73 -1.45 2.20
N HIS A 72 -6.43 -1.69 2.03
CA HIS A 72 -5.37 -1.08 2.83
C HIS A 72 -5.36 0.46 2.69
N LEU A 73 -5.50 0.98 1.47
CA LEU A 73 -5.59 2.42 1.23
C LEU A 73 -6.87 3.03 1.83
N MET A 74 -7.99 2.32 1.78
CA MET A 74 -9.23 2.77 2.45
C MET A 74 -9.03 2.94 3.96
N TRP A 75 -8.35 1.99 4.63
CA TRP A 75 -8.06 2.10 6.06
C TRP A 75 -7.17 3.30 6.39
N HIS A 76 -6.14 3.56 5.59
CA HIS A 76 -5.28 4.74 5.80
C HIS A 76 -6.00 6.06 5.47
N THR A 77 -6.88 6.07 4.46
CA THR A 77 -7.74 7.22 4.15
C THR A 77 -8.64 7.54 5.34
N ALA A 78 -9.21 6.53 6.00
CA ALA A 78 -9.99 6.73 7.22
C ALA A 78 -9.16 7.32 8.37
N GLN A 79 -7.90 6.89 8.54
CA GLN A 79 -6.99 7.46 9.55
C GLN A 79 -6.69 8.94 9.27
N ILE A 80 -6.47 9.31 8.02
CA ILE A 80 -6.23 10.71 7.62
C ILE A 80 -7.49 11.55 7.85
N ASN A 81 -8.66 11.07 7.42
CA ASN A 81 -9.94 11.75 7.67
C ASN A 81 -10.19 11.98 9.16
N TYR A 82 -9.88 11.00 10.01
CA TYR A 82 -9.97 11.18 11.46
C TYR A 82 -9.08 12.32 11.96
N ILE A 83 -7.84 12.41 11.48
CA ILE A 83 -6.93 13.52 11.82
C ILE A 83 -7.52 14.85 11.33
N GLN A 84 -8.05 14.91 10.10
CA GLN A 84 -8.68 16.10 9.55
C GLN A 84 -9.89 16.56 10.39
N THR A 85 -10.70 15.62 10.88
CA THR A 85 -11.80 15.90 11.83
C THR A 85 -11.32 16.53 13.12
N VAL A 86 -10.19 16.08 13.68
CA VAL A 86 -9.59 16.73 14.86
C VAL A 86 -9.21 18.19 14.57
N TYR A 87 -8.86 18.52 13.33
CA TYR A 87 -8.57 19.88 12.87
C TYR A 87 -9.82 20.67 12.41
N GLY A 88 -11.03 20.13 12.57
CA GLY A 88 -12.29 20.81 12.29
C GLY A 88 -12.86 20.61 10.89
N ASP A 89 -12.25 19.74 10.08
CA ASP A 89 -12.79 19.32 8.78
C ASP A 89 -13.72 18.11 8.98
N HIS A 90 -15.02 18.34 8.83
CA HIS A 90 -16.05 17.33 9.08
C HIS A 90 -16.55 16.65 7.79
N ASP A 91 -15.93 16.96 6.65
CA ASP A 91 -16.25 16.33 5.38
C ASP A 91 -15.46 15.02 5.24
N TRP A 92 -16.09 14.03 4.58
CA TRP A 92 -15.45 12.76 4.28
C TRP A 92 -14.77 12.82 2.91
N HIS A 93 -13.45 12.64 2.89
CA HIS A 93 -12.61 12.69 1.70
C HIS A 93 -12.25 11.27 1.23
N LEU A 94 -12.69 10.91 0.02
CA LEU A 94 -12.39 9.65 -0.69
C LEU A 94 -11.48 9.88 -1.88
#